data_AF-Q6NK47-F1
#
_entry.id   AF-Q6NK47-F1
#
_cell.length_a   1.000
_cell.length_b   1.000
_cell.length_c   1.000
_cell.angle_alpha   90.00
_cell.angle_beta   90.00
_cell.angle_gamma   90.00
#
_symmetry.space_group_name_H-M   'P 1'
#
loop_
_entity.id
_entity.type
_entity.pdbx_description
1 polymer ?
#
loop_
_entity_poly.entity_id
_entity_poly.type
_entity_poly.pdbx_seq_one_letter_code
_entity_poly.pdbx_strand_id
1 'polypeptide(L)' 'MTMRTYKNPYPDSEDAVEIRFDHCREDIAKAAQEYWREMTEAELDDLQEEIMRALAVSEWQNIWLTSAAFITVLAYHFHD' A
#
# COMPACT_ATOMS: atom_id res chain seq x y z
N MET A 1 -12.92 -5.23 17.87
CA MET A 1 -12.12 -3.99 17.86
C MET A 1 -12.55 -3.19 16.64
N THR A 2 -12.91 -1.93 16.80
CA THR A 2 -13.29 -1.07 15.66
C THR A 2 -12.02 -0.37 15.18
N MET A 3 -11.45 -0.85 14.07
CA MET A 3 -10.28 -0.22 13.46
C MET A 3 -10.63 1.18 12.95
N ARG A 4 -9.66 2.08 12.95
CA ARG A 4 -9.85 3.49 12.58
C ARG A 4 -9.58 3.67 11.08
N THR A 5 -10.30 4.58 10.43
CA THR A 5 -10.01 4.99 9.04
C THR A 5 -9.15 6.25 9.04
N TYR A 6 -8.00 6.18 8.38
CA TYR A 6 -7.11 7.31 8.19
C TYR A 6 -7.59 8.13 6.98
N LYS A 7 -7.79 9.44 7.19
CA LYS A 7 -8.22 10.35 6.10
C LYS A 7 -7.03 10.65 5.19
N ASN A 8 -7.29 10.83 3.90
CA ASN A 8 -6.27 11.22 2.93
C ASN A 8 -5.53 12.50 3.40
N PRO A 9 -4.23 12.42 3.74
CA PRO A 9 -3.44 13.57 4.13
C PRO A 9 -2.92 14.37 2.92
N TYR A 10 -3.11 13.86 1.70
CA TYR A 10 -2.65 14.43 0.43
C TYR A 10 -3.85 14.82 -0.47
N PRO A 11 -4.71 15.76 -0.04
CA PRO A 11 -5.91 16.12 -0.81
C PRO A 11 -5.60 16.77 -2.17
N ASP A 12 -4.41 17.37 -2.31
CA ASP A 12 -3.97 18.05 -3.53
C ASP A 12 -3.04 17.20 -4.41
N SER A 13 -2.73 15.97 -3.98
CA SER A 13 -1.86 15.07 -4.75
C SER A 13 -2.73 14.14 -5.60
N GLU A 14 -2.62 14.28 -6.91
CA GLU A 14 -3.27 13.38 -7.87
C GLU A 14 -2.66 11.96 -7.84
N ASP A 15 -1.45 11.82 -7.27
CA ASP A 15 -0.68 10.58 -7.22
C ASP A 15 -0.69 9.90 -5.84
N ALA A 16 -1.69 10.20 -5.01
CA ALA A 16 -1.85 9.56 -3.70
C ALA A 16 -2.56 8.21 -3.84
N VAL A 17 -1.91 7.17 -3.35
CA VAL A 17 -2.39 5.79 -3.33
C VAL A 17 -2.99 5.48 -1.97
N GLU A 18 -4.22 5.01 -1.95
CA GLU A 18 -4.83 4.41 -0.77
C GLU A 18 -4.68 2.88 -0.83
N ILE A 19 -4.17 2.28 0.24
CA ILE A 19 -4.14 0.83 0.40
C ILE A 19 -5.02 0.48 1.60
N ARG A 20 -6.11 -0.25 1.36
CA ARG A 20 -7.08 -0.64 2.37
C ARG A 20 -6.83 -2.05 2.87
N PHE A 21 -7.08 -2.29 4.14
CA PHE A 21 -6.87 -3.59 4.78
C PHE A 21 -7.68 -4.70 4.08
N ASP A 22 -8.95 -4.43 3.76
CA ASP A 22 -9.86 -5.44 3.18
C ASP A 22 -9.53 -5.76 1.71
N HIS A 23 -8.94 -4.82 0.98
CA HIS A 23 -8.61 -4.94 -0.45
C HIS A 23 -7.10 -4.78 -0.71
N CYS A 24 -6.26 -5.08 0.30
CA CYS A 24 -4.85 -4.68 0.32
C CYS A 24 -4.09 -5.14 -0.91
N ARG A 25 -4.29 -6.41 -1.30
CA ARG A 25 -3.67 -7.01 -2.48
C ARG A 25 -4.02 -6.29 -3.78
N GLU A 26 -5.31 -5.99 -3.97
CA GLU A 26 -5.82 -5.38 -5.19
C GLU A 26 -5.35 -3.93 -5.31
N ASP A 27 -5.35 -3.19 -4.21
CA ASP A 27 -4.87 -1.82 -4.14
C ASP A 27 -3.36 -1.75 -4.46
N ILE A 28 -2.56 -2.65 -3.89
CA ILE A 28 -1.12 -2.77 -4.20
C ILE A 28 -0.91 -3.07 -5.68
N ALA A 29 -1.57 -4.10 -6.21
CA ALA A 29 -1.40 -4.51 -7.60
C ALA A 29 -1.76 -3.39 -8.58
N LYS A 30 -2.88 -2.71 -8.33
CA LYS A 30 -3.33 -1.58 -9.13
C LYS A 30 -2.33 -0.42 -9.07
N ALA A 31 -1.89 -0.04 -7.86
CA ALA A 31 -0.94 1.05 -7.68
C ALA A 31 0.42 0.74 -8.33
N ALA A 32 0.90 -0.50 -8.22
CA ALA A 32 2.13 -0.93 -8.86
C ALA A 32 2.02 -0.85 -10.38
N GLN A 33 0.92 -1.34 -10.95
CA GLN A 33 0.68 -1.26 -12.39
C GLN A 33 0.58 0.19 -12.90
N GLU A 34 -0.03 1.09 -12.11
CA GLU A 34 -0.22 2.49 -12.49
C GLU A 34 1.06 3.32 -12.42
N TYR A 35 1.89 3.11 -11.38
CA TYR A 35 3.05 3.97 -11.11
C TYR A 35 4.42 3.32 -11.34
N TRP A 36 4.50 2.00 -11.53
CA TRP A 36 5.78 1.29 -11.67
C TRP A 36 5.78 0.13 -12.67
N ARG A 37 5.28 -1.04 -12.26
CA ARG A 37 5.20 -2.26 -13.08
C ARG A 37 4.16 -3.23 -12.55
N GLU A 38 3.82 -4.21 -13.38
CA GLU A 38 3.10 -5.40 -12.94
C GLU A 38 3.96 -6.24 -11.97
N MET A 39 3.36 -6.60 -10.84
CA MET A 39 3.98 -7.43 -9.80
C MET A 39 3.60 -8.90 -9.99
N THR A 40 4.51 -9.80 -9.65
CA THR A 40 4.23 -11.24 -9.60
C THR A 40 3.39 -11.59 -8.37
N GLU A 41 2.77 -12.78 -8.36
CA GLU A 41 1.97 -13.23 -7.21
C GLU A 41 2.78 -13.29 -5.91
N ALA A 42 4.04 -13.73 -5.97
CA ALA A 42 4.92 -13.80 -4.81
C ALA A 42 5.25 -12.41 -4.26
N GLU A 43 5.54 -11.46 -5.15
CA GLU A 43 5.82 -10.07 -4.76
C GLU A 43 4.59 -9.41 -4.11
N LEU A 44 3.39 -9.74 -4.60
CA LEU A 44 2.14 -9.26 -4.00
C LEU A 44 1.87 -9.90 -2.63
N ASP A 45 2.13 -11.19 -2.47
CA ASP A 45 2.00 -11.89 -1.18
C ASP A 45 2.91 -11.26 -0.12
N ASP A 46 4.20 -11.10 -0.43
CA ASP A 46 5.20 -10.56 0.49
C ASP A 46 4.85 -9.13 0.94
N LEU A 47 4.49 -8.26 -0.01
CA LEU A 47 4.14 -6.88 0.33
C LEU A 47 2.81 -6.78 1.07
N GLN A 48 1.83 -7.59 0.69
CA GLN A 48 0.54 -7.64 1.38
C GLN A 48 0.73 -8.00 2.85
N GLU A 49 1.53 -9.01 3.17
CA GLU A 49 1.78 -9.42 4.56
C GLU A 49 2.38 -8.27 5.38
N GLU A 50 3.37 -7.56 4.84
CA GLU A 50 4.03 -6.44 5.53
C GLU A 50 3.09 -5.24 5.72
N ILE A 51 2.34 -4.85 4.70
CA ILE A 51 1.38 -3.73 4.81
C ILE A 51 0.24 -4.09 5.76
N MET A 52 -0.30 -5.31 5.68
CA MET A 52 -1.33 -5.77 6.62
C MET A 52 -0.82 -5.78 8.07
N ARG A 53 0.44 -6.19 8.28
CA ARG A 53 1.08 -6.15 9.60
C ARG A 53 1.19 -4.72 10.13
N ALA A 54 1.62 -3.78 9.29
CA ALA A 54 1.72 -2.37 9.66
C ALA A 54 0.35 -1.76 10.01
N LEU A 55 -0.67 -2.04 9.22
CA LEU A 55 -2.05 -1.61 9.45
C LEU A 55 -2.62 -2.19 10.74
N ALA A 56 -2.42 -3.49 10.98
CA ALA A 56 -2.90 -4.17 12.18
C ALA A 56 -2.26 -3.63 13.47
N VAL A 57 -0.94 -3.44 13.48
CA VAL A 57 -0.20 -2.86 14.63
C VAL A 57 -0.67 -1.44 14.93
N SER A 58 -0.99 -0.67 13.89
CA SER A 58 -1.41 0.72 14.02
C SER A 58 -2.92 0.89 14.26
N GLU A 59 -3.69 -0.21 14.26
CA GLU A 59 -5.15 -0.23 14.34
C GLU A 59 -5.85 0.61 13.25
N TRP A 60 -5.22 0.73 12.08
CA TRP A 60 -5.77 1.45 10.92
C TRP A 60 -6.36 0.47 9.90
N GLN A 61 -7.43 0.90 9.23
CA GLN A 61 -8.06 0.16 8.12
C GLN A 61 -7.42 0.48 6.76
N ASN A 62 -6.57 1.49 6.69
CA ASN A 62 -5.96 1.95 5.45
C ASN A 62 -4.68 2.75 5.72
N ILE A 63 -3.84 2.86 4.69
CA ILE A 63 -2.69 3.75 4.65
C ILE A 63 -2.73 4.55 3.34
N TRP A 64 -2.28 5.80 3.41
CA TRP A 64 -2.10 6.65 2.25
C TRP A 64 -0.61 6.84 1.99
N LEU A 65 -0.18 6.64 0.76
CA LEU A 65 1.20 6.82 0.31
C LEU A 65 1.19 7.70 -0.94
N THR A 66 2.18 8.55 -1.12
CA THR A 66 2.43 9.13 -2.44
C THR A 66 3.01 8.06 -3.37
N SER A 67 2.82 8.18 -4.68
CA SER A 67 3.43 7.27 -5.66
C SER A 67 4.93 7.09 -5.45
N ALA A 68 5.67 8.16 -5.15
CA ALA A 68 7.10 8.11 -4.84
C ALA A 68 7.41 7.28 -3.58
N ALA A 69 6.63 7.46 -2.51
CA ALA A 69 6.81 6.68 -1.28
C ALA A 69 6.46 5.20 -1.51
N PHE A 70 5.39 4.94 -2.26
CA PHE A 70 4.98 3.60 -2.64
C PHE A 70 6.05 2.88 -3.47
N ILE A 71 6.58 3.51 -4.52
CA ILE A 71 7.68 2.96 -5.33
C ILE A 71 8.93 2.72 -4.47
N THR A 72 9.23 3.61 -3.52
CA THR A 72 10.37 3.44 -2.61
C THR A 72 10.22 2.21 -1.73
N VAL A 73 9.02 1.99 -1.17
CA VAL A 73 8.71 0.80 -0.36
C VAL A 73 8.84 -0.46 -1.21
N LEU A 74 8.25 -0.48 -2.41
CA LEU A 74 8.36 -1.61 -3.34
C LEU A 74 9.82 -1.91 -3.69
N ALA A 75 10.59 -0.89 -4.07
CA ALA A 75 11.99 -1.05 -4.44
C ALA A 75 12.81 -1.61 -3.27
N TYR A 76 12.55 -1.19 -2.03
CA TYR A 76 13.22 -1.74 -0.85
C TYR A 76 12.94 -3.23 -0.64
N HIS A 77 11.69 -3.66 -0.81
CA HIS A 77 11.30 -5.06 -0.58
C HIS A 77 11.76 -6.03 -1.66
N PHE A 78 12.09 -5.57 -2.87
CA PHE A 78 12.46 -6.43 -4.01
C PHE A 78 13.92 -6.30 -4.48
N HIS A 79 14.75 -5.52 -3.78
CA HIS A 79 16.17 -5.37 -4.10
C HIS A 79 17.13 -6.15 -3.18
N ASP A 80 16.62 -6.94 -2.24
CA ASP A 80 17.36 -7.96 -1.47
C ASP A 80 17.05 -9.36 -2.02
#